data_AF-A0A0S7WNH6-F1
#
_entry.id   AF-A0A0S7WNH6-F1
#
_cell.length_a   1.000
_cell.length_b   1.000
_cell.length_c   1.000
_cell.angle_alpha   90.00
_cell.angle_beta   90.00
_cell.angle_gamma   90.00
#
_symmetry.space_group_name_H-M   'P 1'
#
loop_
_entity.id
_entity.type
_entity.pdbx_description
1 polymer ?
#
loop_
_entity_poly.entity_id
_entity_poly.type
_entity_poly.pdbx_seq_one_letter_code
_entity_poly.pdbx_strand_id
1 'polypeptide(L)'
;MLFKYIACKAGGDVVTGTMEASTEQRAEELLWQSELTILSLKRKTKIPSVRDLLPTFFGVKRDDVINFNRDMATLLGAGIAIIPTLVMLHERTTKASMKNLIRDLWISVETGSSFSDACAKHPTVFSPFYLRLTKVGEEVGNLEQMLQQIGIQMSKEAEIMGKVRSALTYPAFVLAVAFVAVVALVTFVVPAMSGLFEQFGGDLPLLTRIIVASFGVTYYMKLLA
;
A
#
# COMPACT_ATOMS: atom_id res chain seq x y z
N MET A 1 9.92 -5.40 22.89
CA MET A 1 9.08 -6.49 22.32
C MET A 1 7.73 -6.47 23.02
N LEU A 2 6.64 -6.72 22.30
CA LEU A 2 5.29 -6.75 22.87
C LEU A 2 4.94 -8.16 23.37
N PHE A 3 4.55 -8.26 24.63
CA PHE A 3 4.06 -9.47 25.27
C PHE A 3 2.59 -9.28 25.62
N LYS A 4 1.75 -10.27 25.31
CA LYS A 4 0.38 -10.32 25.85
C LYS A 4 0.44 -11.18 27.11
N TYR A 5 -0.06 -10.64 28.21
CA TYR A 5 -0.10 -11.34 29.48
C TYR A 5 -1.55 -11.51 29.96
N ILE A 6 -1.80 -12.62 30.61
CA ILE A 6 -2.98 -12.86 31.44
C ILE A 6 -2.42 -13.09 32.84
N ALA A 7 -2.82 -12.24 33.79
CA ALA A 7 -2.36 -12.32 35.15
C ALA A 7 -3.51 -12.13 36.13
N CYS A 8 -3.41 -12.73 37.31
CA CYS A 8 -4.41 -12.64 38.37
C CYS A 8 -3.92 -11.72 39.48
N LYS A 9 -4.77 -10.82 39.97
CA LYS A 9 -4.51 -10.04 41.19
C LYS A 9 -4.71 -10.91 42.43
N ALA A 10 -4.15 -10.51 43.57
CA ALA A 10 -4.35 -11.18 44.86
C ALA A 10 -5.83 -11.37 45.26
N GLY A 11 -6.73 -10.54 44.74
CA GLY A 11 -8.20 -10.64 44.93
C GLY A 11 -8.93 -11.63 44.03
N GLY A 12 -8.25 -12.36 43.14
CA GLY A 12 -8.86 -13.33 42.22
C GLY A 12 -9.29 -12.76 40.86
N ASP A 13 -9.16 -11.45 40.66
CA ASP A 13 -9.51 -10.80 39.40
C ASP A 13 -8.45 -11.05 38.32
N VAL A 14 -8.89 -11.62 37.20
CA VAL A 14 -8.05 -11.89 36.03
C VAL A 14 -7.96 -10.65 35.15
N VAL A 15 -6.74 -10.16 34.94
CA VAL A 15 -6.43 -9.00 34.10
C VAL A 15 -5.68 -9.47 32.86
N THR A 16 -6.19 -9.11 31.69
CA THR A 16 -5.51 -9.33 30.40
C THR A 16 -4.95 -8.02 29.89
N GLY A 17 -3.66 -7.98 29.60
CA GLY A 17 -2.98 -6.78 29.15
C GLY A 17 -1.91 -7.06 28.09
N THR A 18 -1.35 -5.99 27.55
CA THR A 18 -0.15 -6.05 26.72
C THR A 18 0.91 -5.17 27.34
N MET A 19 2.14 -5.67 27.43
CA MET A 19 3.27 -4.93 27.96
C MET A 19 4.44 -4.96 26.99
N GLU A 20 5.27 -3.92 27.05
CA GLU A 20 6.49 -3.84 26.28
C GLU A 20 7.70 -4.13 27.18
N ALA A 21 8.49 -5.13 26.80
CA ALA A 21 9.71 -5.51 27.51
C ALA A 21 10.81 -5.89 26.51
N SER A 22 12.06 -5.69 26.90
CA SER A 22 13.24 -6.05 26.09
C SER A 22 13.41 -7.56 25.96
N THR A 23 13.09 -8.31 27.01
CA THR A 23 13.17 -9.77 27.10
C THR A 23 11.98 -10.33 27.88
N GLU A 24 11.72 -11.63 27.73
CA GLU A 24 10.64 -12.33 28.45
C GLU A 24 10.84 -12.28 29.97
N GLN A 25 12.07 -12.51 30.43
CA GLN A 25 12.46 -12.37 31.83
C GLN A 25 12.18 -10.97 32.40
N ARG A 26 12.41 -9.92 31.62
CA ARG A 26 12.11 -8.54 32.05
C ARG A 26 10.61 -8.27 32.10
N ALA A 27 9.83 -8.90 31.21
CA ALA A 27 8.38 -8.83 31.23
C ALA A 27 7.81 -9.50 32.48
N GLU A 28 8.36 -10.65 32.86
CA GLU A 28 8.00 -11.33 34.10
C GLU A 28 8.32 -10.47 35.31
N GLU A 29 9.56 -9.98 35.44
CA GLU A 29 9.98 -9.16 36.58
C GLU A 29 9.09 -7.93 36.80
N LEU A 30 8.66 -7.26 35.72
CA LEU A 30 7.75 -6.11 35.76
C LEU A 30 6.33 -6.48 36.22
N LEU A 31 5.82 -7.67 35.85
CA LEU A 31 4.51 -8.15 36.31
C LEU A 31 4.54 -8.56 37.78
N TRP A 32 5.65 -9.15 38.23
CA TRP A 32 5.86 -9.49 39.64
C TRP A 32 5.96 -8.23 40.52
N GLN A 33 6.65 -7.18 40.06
CA GLN A 33 6.68 -5.89 40.73
C GLN A 33 5.31 -5.20 40.80
N SER A 34 4.38 -5.58 39.92
CA SER A 34 3.03 -5.04 39.89
C SER A 34 2.02 -5.87 40.72
N GLU A 35 2.50 -6.80 41.57
CA GLU A 35 1.68 -7.72 42.37
C GLU A 35 0.71 -8.58 41.54
N LEU A 36 1.08 -8.90 40.30
CA LEU A 36 0.27 -9.69 39.38
C LEU A 36 0.86 -11.09 39.20
N THR A 37 0.09 -12.13 39.52
CA THR A 37 0.48 -13.53 39.32
C THR A 37 0.26 -13.92 37.86
N ILE A 38 1.34 -14.21 37.13
CA ILE A 38 1.31 -14.51 35.71
C ILE A 38 0.68 -15.89 35.47
N LEU A 39 -0.43 -15.95 34.73
CA LEU A 39 -1.08 -17.20 34.33
C LEU A 39 -0.64 -17.63 32.92
N SER A 40 -0.38 -16.66 32.05
CA SER A 40 0.11 -16.92 30.70
C SER A 40 0.84 -15.70 30.17
N LEU A 41 2.08 -15.90 29.72
CA LEU A 41 2.87 -14.90 29.02
C LEU A 41 3.15 -15.42 27.61
N LYS A 42 2.62 -14.76 26.59
CA LYS A 42 2.89 -15.11 25.19
C LYS A 42 3.50 -13.93 24.46
N ARG A 43 4.68 -14.16 23.89
CA ARG A 43 5.32 -13.21 22.97
C ARG A 43 4.38 -12.98 21.79
N LYS A 44 3.98 -11.72 21.58
CA LYS A 44 3.24 -11.35 20.38
C LYS A 44 4.28 -11.10 19.29
N THR A 45 4.69 -12.16 18.61
CA THR A 45 5.53 -12.03 17.41
C THR A 45 4.75 -11.19 16.39
N LYS A 46 5.31 -10.05 15.97
CA LYS A 46 4.81 -9.32 14.79
C LYS A 46 5.03 -10.25 13.60
N ILE A 47 4.04 -11.07 13.26
CA ILE A 47 4.02 -11.75 11.97
C ILE A 47 3.91 -10.61 10.95
N PRO A 48 4.87 -10.45 10.01
CA PRO A 48 4.77 -9.41 9.00
C PRO A 48 3.46 -9.62 8.25
N SER A 49 2.59 -8.62 8.35
CA SER A 49 1.29 -8.69 7.69
C SER A 49 1.51 -8.67 6.18
N VAL A 50 0.62 -9.29 5.41
CA VAL A 50 0.61 -9.16 3.95
C VAL A 50 0.61 -7.68 3.51
N ARG A 51 0.10 -6.78 4.37
CA ARG A 51 0.17 -5.32 4.21
C ARG A 51 1.59 -4.76 4.28
N ASP A 52 2.45 -5.30 5.13
CA ASP A 52 3.85 -4.86 5.28
C ASP A 52 4.71 -5.32 4.10
N LEU A 53 4.33 -6.45 3.48
CA LEU A 53 4.97 -7.00 2.28
C LEU A 53 4.51 -6.33 0.97
N LEU A 54 3.30 -5.77 0.93
CA LEU A 54 2.74 -5.09 -0.25
C LEU A 54 2.24 -3.67 0.08
N PRO A 55 3.16 -2.75 0.45
CA PRO A 55 2.80 -1.38 0.81
C PRO A 55 2.15 -0.61 -0.34
N THR A 56 2.42 -0.96 -1.59
CA THR A 56 1.84 -0.30 -2.77
C THR A 56 0.37 -0.69 -3.00
N PHE A 57 -0.04 -1.91 -2.64
CA PHE A 57 -1.40 -2.41 -2.87
C PHE A 57 -2.37 -2.02 -1.74
N PHE A 58 -1.88 -1.92 -0.50
CA PHE A 58 -2.64 -1.51 0.68
C PHE A 58 -2.31 -0.10 1.19
N GLY A 59 -1.48 0.63 0.44
CA GLY A 59 -1.01 1.97 0.79
C GLY A 59 -2.06 3.07 0.62
N VAL A 60 -1.63 4.29 0.85
CA VAL A 60 -2.45 5.48 0.65
C VAL A 60 -2.51 5.82 -0.84
N LYS A 61 -3.71 5.99 -1.40
CA LYS A 61 -3.86 6.36 -2.81
C LYS A 61 -3.62 7.86 -2.98
N ARG A 62 -3.10 8.27 -4.14
CA ARG A 62 -2.87 9.69 -4.47
C ARG A 62 -4.13 10.54 -4.35
N ASP A 63 -5.27 10.03 -4.79
CA ASP A 63 -6.56 10.74 -4.69
C ASP A 63 -6.98 11.02 -3.23
N ASP A 64 -6.63 10.12 -2.31
CA ASP A 64 -6.92 10.31 -0.89
C ASP A 64 -6.08 11.45 -0.31
N VAL A 65 -4.82 11.55 -0.71
CA VAL A 65 -3.91 12.66 -0.32
C VAL A 65 -4.40 13.99 -0.89
N ILE A 66 -4.86 14.01 -2.16
CA ILE A 66 -5.43 15.20 -2.80
C ILE A 66 -6.64 15.72 -2.01
N ASN A 67 -7.58 14.82 -1.69
CA ASN A 67 -8.77 15.19 -0.92
C ASN A 67 -8.41 15.66 0.49
N PHE A 68 -7.45 14.99 1.15
CA PHE A 68 -6.94 15.42 2.44
C PHE A 68 -6.34 16.83 2.42
N ASN A 69 -5.53 17.17 1.42
CA ASN A 69 -4.97 18.52 1.29
C ASN A 69 -6.05 19.58 1.08
N ARG A 70 -7.06 19.27 0.26
CA ARG A 70 -8.18 20.17 0.01
C ARG A 70 -9.00 20.39 1.29
N ASP A 71 -9.30 19.33 2.02
CA ASP A 71 -10.10 19.40 3.24
C ASP A 71 -9.31 20.06 4.38
N MET A 72 -8.01 19.77 4.52
CA MET A 72 -7.09 20.50 5.41
C MET A 72 -7.12 22.00 5.09
N ALA A 73 -6.86 22.38 3.84
CA ALA A 73 -6.85 23.78 3.44
C ALA A 73 -8.20 24.47 3.70
N THR A 74 -9.31 23.80 3.42
CA THR A 74 -10.66 24.35 3.69
C THR A 74 -10.86 24.66 5.17
N LEU A 75 -10.44 23.74 6.05
CA LEU A 75 -10.60 23.92 7.50
C LEU A 75 -9.61 24.95 8.06
N LEU A 76 -8.36 24.96 7.59
CA LEU A 76 -7.36 25.96 7.98
C LEU A 76 -7.79 27.36 7.51
N GLY A 77 -8.34 27.50 6.31
CA GLY A 77 -8.87 28.77 5.80
C GLY A 77 -10.13 29.24 6.53
N ALA A 78 -10.87 28.34 7.17
CA ALA A 78 -11.94 28.68 8.12
C ALA A 78 -11.40 29.13 9.50
N GLY A 79 -10.08 29.22 9.67
CA GLY A 79 -9.42 29.64 10.92
C GLY A 79 -9.30 28.53 11.96
N ILE A 80 -9.55 27.27 11.59
CA ILE A 80 -9.40 26.14 12.52
C ILE A 80 -7.92 25.81 12.66
N ALA A 81 -7.45 25.64 13.89
CA ALA A 81 -6.07 25.25 14.16
C ALA A 81 -5.75 23.83 13.64
N ILE A 82 -4.48 23.59 13.32
CA ILE A 82 -4.02 22.36 12.65
C ILE A 82 -4.36 21.07 13.40
N ILE A 83 -4.22 21.04 14.73
CA ILE A 83 -4.50 19.84 15.54
C ILE A 83 -5.99 19.47 15.46
N PRO A 84 -6.94 20.36 15.79
CA PRO A 84 -8.37 20.11 15.59
C PRO A 84 -8.71 19.67 14.16
N THR A 85 -8.11 20.30 13.15
CA THR A 85 -8.29 19.91 11.75
C THR A 85 -7.89 18.45 11.51
N LEU A 86 -6.71 18.03 11.97
CA LEU A 86 -6.24 16.65 11.82
C LEU A 86 -7.15 15.64 12.53
N VAL A 87 -7.66 15.98 13.72
CA VAL A 87 -8.62 15.15 14.46
C VAL A 87 -9.92 14.99 13.67
N MET A 88 -10.51 16.08 13.17
CA MET A 88 -11.74 16.03 12.37
C MET A 88 -11.57 15.18 11.10
N LEU A 89 -10.43 15.33 10.42
CA LEU A 89 -10.15 14.55 9.22
C LEU A 89 -9.90 13.08 9.53
N HIS A 90 -9.26 12.77 10.66
CA HIS A 90 -9.08 11.39 11.13
C HIS A 90 -10.43 10.71 11.42
N GLU A 91 -11.37 11.42 12.04
CA GLU A 91 -12.71 10.91 12.34
C GLU A 91 -13.55 10.68 11.07
N ARG A 92 -13.48 11.61 10.11
CA ARG A 92 -14.21 11.52 8.83
C ARG A 92 -13.65 10.47 7.89
N THR A 93 -12.38 10.11 8.02
CA THR A 93 -11.71 9.17 7.11
C THR A 93 -12.11 7.73 7.38
N THR A 94 -12.66 7.06 6.36
CA THR A 94 -13.10 5.66 6.45
C THR A 94 -12.00 4.66 6.09
N LYS A 95 -11.07 5.04 5.19
CA LYS A 95 -9.99 4.17 4.74
C LYS A 95 -8.92 4.01 5.83
N ALA A 96 -8.69 2.77 6.25
CA ALA A 96 -7.75 2.45 7.33
C ALA A 96 -6.32 2.95 7.06
N SER A 97 -5.83 2.87 5.82
CA SER A 97 -4.47 3.33 5.46
C SER A 97 -4.32 4.84 5.67
N MET A 98 -5.28 5.61 5.18
CA MET A 98 -5.30 7.07 5.33
C MET A 98 -5.55 7.48 6.79
N LYS A 99 -6.45 6.78 7.49
CA LYS A 99 -6.73 7.03 8.90
C LYS A 99 -5.48 6.86 9.76
N ASN A 100 -4.71 5.79 9.52
CA ASN A 100 -3.43 5.58 10.22
C ASN A 100 -2.42 6.68 9.92
N LEU A 101 -2.31 7.10 8.65
CA LEU A 101 -1.43 8.20 8.27
C LEU A 101 -1.81 9.49 9.01
N ILE A 102 -3.08 9.89 8.98
CA ILE A 102 -3.54 11.13 9.65
C ILE A 102 -3.32 11.03 11.17
N ARG A 103 -3.53 9.85 11.78
CA ARG A 103 -3.26 9.63 13.20
C ARG A 103 -1.77 9.83 13.53
N ASP A 104 -0.88 9.30 12.71
CA ASP A 104 0.57 9.42 12.93
C ASP A 104 1.04 10.88 12.75
N LEU A 105 0.45 11.62 11.79
CA LEU A 105 0.68 13.05 11.62
C LEU A 105 0.17 13.85 12.82
N TRP A 106 -1.07 13.59 13.26
CA TRP A 106 -1.67 14.24 14.41
C TRP A 106 -0.82 14.07 15.67
N ILE A 107 -0.44 12.83 16.02
CA ILE A 107 0.39 12.54 17.19
C ILE A 107 1.75 13.25 17.08
N SER A 108 2.35 13.27 15.89
CA SER A 108 3.64 13.94 15.69
C SER A 108 3.55 15.45 15.93
N VAL A 109 2.49 16.10 15.46
CA VAL A 109 2.27 17.54 15.64
C VAL A 109 1.89 17.86 17.09
N GLU A 110 1.06 17.02 17.71
CA GLU A 110 0.67 17.17 19.12
C GLU A 110 1.85 17.02 20.08
N THR A 111 2.83 16.18 19.73
CA THR A 111 4.09 16.03 20.49
C THR A 111 5.12 17.14 20.21
N GLY A 112 4.77 18.14 19.40
CA GLY A 112 5.57 19.33 19.14
C GLY A 112 6.46 19.27 17.89
N SER A 113 6.33 18.24 17.05
CA SER A 113 6.98 18.27 15.73
C SER A 113 6.26 19.28 14.82
N SER A 114 7.00 19.92 13.92
CA SER A 114 6.40 20.71 12.85
C SER A 114 5.55 19.80 11.94
N PHE A 115 4.54 20.35 11.26
CA PHE A 115 3.72 19.60 10.33
C PHE A 115 4.55 19.10 9.14
N SER A 116 5.50 19.91 8.66
CA SER A 116 6.43 19.49 7.61
C SER A 116 7.32 18.31 8.05
N ASP A 117 7.81 18.30 9.29
CA ASP A 117 8.58 17.17 9.84
C ASP A 117 7.71 15.92 10.04
N ALA A 118 6.46 16.10 10.47
CA ALA A 118 5.50 15.00 10.57
C ALA A 118 5.27 14.35 9.19
N CYS A 119 5.07 15.15 8.14
CA CYS A 119 4.97 14.65 6.77
C CYS A 119 6.28 13.97 6.30
N ALA A 120 7.44 14.47 6.70
CA ALA A 120 8.74 13.92 6.28
C ALA A 120 8.96 12.47 6.75
N LYS A 121 8.27 12.03 7.82
CA LYS A 121 8.27 10.63 8.28
C LYS A 121 7.62 9.66 7.28
N HIS A 122 6.89 10.15 6.28
CA HIS A 122 6.17 9.35 5.29
C HIS A 122 6.58 9.67 3.83
N PRO A 123 7.85 9.42 3.44
CA PRO A 123 8.39 9.79 2.13
C PRO A 123 7.77 9.02 0.95
N THR A 124 7.11 7.89 1.20
CA THR A 124 6.38 7.12 0.18
C THR A 124 5.06 7.78 -0.22
N VAL A 125 4.51 8.65 0.63
CA VAL A 125 3.24 9.35 0.42
C VAL A 125 3.50 10.81 0.03
N PHE A 126 4.41 11.49 0.75
CA PHE A 126 4.73 12.90 0.54
C PHE A 126 6.03 13.05 -0.24
N SER A 127 5.94 13.67 -1.42
CA SER A 127 7.10 13.89 -2.27
C SER A 127 8.03 14.99 -1.72
N PRO A 128 9.30 15.06 -2.15
CA PRO A 128 10.19 16.17 -1.79
C PRO A 128 9.65 17.56 -2.18
N PHE A 129 8.80 17.64 -3.21
CA PHE A 129 8.11 18.88 -3.59
C PHE A 129 7.04 19.26 -2.56
N TYR A 130 6.23 18.29 -2.14
CA TYR A 130 5.23 18.47 -1.08
C TYR A 130 5.88 19.00 0.19
N LEU A 131 6.92 18.32 0.69
CA LEU A 131 7.58 18.67 1.96
C LEU A 131 8.14 20.10 1.95
N ARG A 132 8.73 20.53 0.83
CA ARG A 132 9.27 21.89 0.68
C ARG A 132 8.17 22.95 0.72
N LEU A 133 7.06 22.75 0.02
CA LEU A 133 5.95 23.69 0.03
C LEU A 133 5.26 23.74 1.39
N THR A 134 5.09 22.59 2.04
CA THR A 134 4.55 22.51 3.40
C THR A 134 5.44 23.27 4.39
N LYS A 135 6.75 23.09 4.32
CA LYS A 135 7.72 23.80 5.17
C LYS A 135 7.66 25.32 4.96
N VAL A 136 7.64 25.78 3.70
CA VAL A 136 7.49 27.21 3.39
C VAL A 136 6.16 27.75 3.92
N GLY A 137 5.07 27.00 3.78
CA GLY A 137 3.75 27.41 4.29
C GLY A 137 3.71 27.50 5.81
N GLU A 138 4.41 26.59 6.50
CA GLU A 138 4.53 26.59 7.95
C GLU A 138 5.39 27.77 8.46
N GLU A 139 6.54 28.04 7.82
CA GLU A 139 7.43 29.16 8.17
C GLU A 139 6.79 30.53 7.92
N VAL A 140 6.02 30.67 6.83
CA VAL A 140 5.32 31.91 6.47
C VAL A 140 3.97 32.05 7.21
N GLY A 141 3.52 31.00 7.91
CA GLY A 141 2.21 30.97 8.57
C GLY A 141 1.03 30.92 7.59
N ASN A 142 1.28 30.56 6.33
CA ASN A 142 0.28 30.45 5.27
C ASN A 142 0.23 29.03 4.71
N LEU A 143 -0.03 28.07 5.61
CA LEU A 143 -0.11 26.66 5.28
C LEU A 143 -1.33 26.35 4.41
N GLU A 144 -2.44 27.09 4.58
CA GLU A 144 -3.65 26.98 3.76
C GLU A 144 -3.31 27.11 2.27
N GLN A 145 -2.71 28.24 1.86
CA GLN A 145 -2.44 28.51 0.45
C GLN A 145 -1.48 27.49 -0.14
N MET A 146 -0.47 27.05 0.63
CA MET A 146 0.48 26.04 0.17
C MET A 146 -0.22 24.68 -0.03
N LEU A 147 -1.10 24.26 0.88
CA LEU A 147 -1.86 23.02 0.74
C LEU A 147 -2.85 23.07 -0.43
N GLN A 148 -3.49 24.21 -0.69
CA GLN A 148 -4.32 24.39 -1.89
C GLN A 148 -3.49 24.22 -3.16
N GLN A 149 -2.33 24.88 -3.23
CA GLN A 149 -1.44 24.82 -4.39
C GLN A 149 -0.92 23.39 -4.62
N ILE A 150 -0.54 22.69 -3.55
CA ILE A 150 -0.16 21.27 -3.60
C ILE A 150 -1.32 20.44 -4.15
N GLY A 151 -2.54 20.62 -3.62
CA GLY A 151 -3.73 19.91 -4.05
C GLY A 151 -4.05 20.10 -5.52
N ILE A 152 -3.96 21.34 -6.03
CA ILE A 152 -4.15 21.66 -7.45
C ILE A 152 -3.08 20.96 -8.31
N GLN A 153 -1.81 21.03 -7.91
CA GLN A 153 -0.72 20.42 -8.66
C GLN A 153 -0.88 18.89 -8.73
N MET A 154 -1.14 18.24 -7.60
CA MET A 154 -1.37 16.80 -7.55
C MET A 154 -2.61 16.38 -8.35
N SER A 155 -3.68 17.19 -8.36
CA SER A 155 -4.88 16.93 -9.15
C SER A 155 -4.59 16.98 -10.65
N LYS A 156 -3.83 17.98 -11.11
CA LYS A 156 -3.40 18.08 -12.51
C LYS A 156 -2.55 16.88 -12.92
N GLU A 157 -1.62 16.47 -12.08
CA GLU A 157 -0.81 15.27 -12.32
C GLU A 157 -1.68 14.00 -12.42
N ALA A 158 -2.66 13.84 -11.52
CA ALA A 158 -3.60 12.74 -11.56
C ALA A 158 -4.46 12.74 -12.83
N GLU A 159 -4.92 13.91 -13.28
CA GLU A 159 -5.69 14.07 -14.52
C GLU A 159 -4.85 13.67 -15.75
N ILE A 160 -3.60 14.13 -15.83
CA ILE A 160 -2.68 13.78 -16.93
C ILE A 160 -2.45 12.27 -16.94
N MET A 161 -2.15 11.66 -15.79
CA MET A 161 -1.97 10.21 -15.69
C MET A 161 -3.25 9.44 -16.03
N GLY A 162 -4.42 9.97 -15.69
CA GLY A 162 -5.72 9.44 -16.08
C GLY A 162 -5.90 9.42 -17.61
N LYS A 163 -5.56 10.52 -18.28
CA LYS A 163 -5.59 10.62 -19.75
C LYS A 163 -4.64 9.63 -20.41
N VAL A 164 -3.42 9.51 -19.90
CA VAL A 164 -2.43 8.53 -20.40
C VAL A 164 -2.97 7.10 -20.25
N ARG A 165 -3.52 6.75 -19.08
CA ARG A 165 -4.13 5.43 -18.87
C ARG A 165 -5.28 5.18 -19.85
N SER A 166 -6.18 6.14 -20.00
CA SER A 166 -7.32 6.04 -20.92
C SER A 166 -6.88 5.84 -22.37
N ALA A 167 -5.85 6.58 -22.83
CA ALA A 167 -5.29 6.43 -24.17
C ALA A 167 -4.65 5.06 -24.40
N LEU A 168 -4.07 4.45 -23.36
CA LEU A 168 -3.45 3.13 -23.42
C LEU A 168 -4.44 1.97 -23.27
N THR A 169 -5.65 2.22 -22.74
CA THR A 169 -6.66 1.17 -22.54
C THR A 169 -7.04 0.47 -23.85
N TYR A 170 -7.28 1.22 -24.94
CA TYR A 170 -7.66 0.63 -26.22
C TYR A 170 -6.52 -0.18 -26.87
N PRO A 171 -5.29 0.36 -27.03
CA PRO A 171 -4.15 -0.44 -27.49
C PRO A 171 -3.91 -1.70 -26.66
N ALA A 172 -3.99 -1.61 -25.34
CA ALA A 172 -3.82 -2.77 -24.46
C ALA A 172 -4.91 -3.84 -24.69
N PHE A 173 -6.16 -3.43 -24.88
CA PHE A 173 -7.27 -4.35 -25.17
C PHE A 173 -7.07 -5.06 -26.52
N VAL A 174 -6.73 -4.32 -27.58
CA VAL A 174 -6.49 -4.90 -28.91
C VAL A 174 -5.32 -5.87 -28.89
N LEU A 175 -4.21 -5.50 -28.23
CA LEU A 175 -3.05 -6.39 -28.06
C LEU A 175 -3.40 -7.65 -27.27
N ALA A 176 -4.24 -7.55 -26.23
CA ALA A 176 -4.70 -8.71 -25.48
C ALA A 176 -5.53 -9.66 -26.35
N VAL A 177 -6.46 -9.14 -27.14
CA VAL A 177 -7.27 -9.96 -28.08
C VAL A 177 -6.39 -10.59 -29.16
N ALA A 178 -5.47 -9.83 -29.74
CA ALA A 178 -4.53 -10.34 -30.73
C ALA A 178 -3.64 -11.46 -30.14
N PHE A 179 -3.14 -11.27 -28.92
CA PHE A 179 -2.38 -12.29 -28.20
C PHE A 179 -3.19 -13.58 -28.00
N VAL A 180 -4.44 -13.47 -27.54
CA VAL A 180 -5.34 -14.63 -27.39
C VAL A 180 -5.59 -15.34 -28.72
N ALA A 181 -5.80 -14.59 -29.81
CA ALA A 181 -6.02 -15.16 -31.14
C ALA A 181 -4.79 -15.93 -31.65
N VAL A 182 -3.57 -15.39 -31.45
CA VAL A 182 -2.33 -16.09 -31.83
C VAL A 182 -2.15 -17.36 -31.00
N VAL A 183 -2.38 -17.31 -29.68
CA VAL A 183 -2.32 -18.49 -28.81
C VAL A 183 -3.32 -19.56 -29.27
N ALA A 184 -4.55 -19.18 -29.61
CA ALA A 184 -5.55 -20.12 -30.12
C ALA A 184 -5.13 -20.74 -31.47
N LEU A 185 -4.58 -19.95 -32.39
CA LEU A 185 -4.08 -20.43 -33.68
C LEU A 185 -2.95 -21.46 -33.48
N VAL A 186 -1.97 -21.16 -32.64
CA VAL A 186 -0.85 -22.07 -32.36
C VAL A 186 -1.32 -23.33 -31.63
N THR A 187 -2.34 -23.23 -30.76
CA THR A 187 -2.82 -24.37 -29.97
C THR A 187 -3.73 -25.32 -30.77
N PHE A 188 -4.60 -24.80 -31.63
CA PHE A 188 -5.59 -25.62 -32.34
C PHE A 188 -5.28 -25.83 -33.83
N VAL A 189 -4.81 -24.80 -34.54
CA VAL A 189 -4.67 -24.85 -36.01
C VAL A 189 -3.34 -25.48 -36.41
N VAL A 190 -2.24 -25.10 -35.74
CA VAL A 190 -0.91 -25.61 -36.10
C VAL A 190 -0.80 -27.14 -35.92
N PRO A 191 -1.30 -27.77 -34.85
CA PRO A 191 -1.26 -29.23 -34.71
C PRO A 191 -2.03 -29.96 -35.80
N ALA A 192 -3.22 -29.46 -36.16
CA ALA A 192 -4.04 -30.03 -37.23
C ALA A 192 -3.31 -30.01 -38.58
N MET A 193 -2.58 -28.93 -38.89
CA MET A 193 -1.76 -28.83 -40.10
C MET A 193 -0.51 -29.71 -40.03
N SER A 194 0.15 -29.81 -38.87
CA SER A 194 1.33 -30.67 -38.72
C SER A 194 1.01 -32.15 -38.97
N GLY A 195 -0.14 -32.64 -38.48
CA GLY A 195 -0.58 -34.01 -38.73
C GLY A 195 -0.89 -34.30 -40.20
N LEU A 196 -1.25 -33.27 -40.99
CA LEU A 196 -1.39 -33.39 -42.44
C LEU A 196 -0.02 -33.44 -43.13
N PHE A 197 0.93 -32.58 -42.74
CA PHE A 197 2.28 -32.54 -43.33
C PHE A 197 3.06 -33.84 -43.11
N GLU A 198 2.92 -34.48 -41.95
CA GLU A 198 3.51 -35.80 -41.68
C GLU A 198 2.99 -36.89 -42.63
N GLN A 199 1.70 -36.85 -43.01
CA GLN A 199 1.11 -37.80 -43.96
C GLN A 199 1.64 -37.62 -45.40
N PHE A 200 2.08 -36.40 -45.75
CA PHE A 200 2.68 -36.09 -47.05
C PHE A 200 4.22 -36.20 -47.07
N GLY A 201 4.84 -36.63 -45.96
CA GLY A 201 6.29 -36.87 -45.87
C GLY A 201 7.16 -35.59 -45.88
N GLY A 202 6.60 -34.43 -45.51
CA GLY A 202 7.30 -33.15 -45.53
C GLY A 202 7.53 -32.58 -44.12
N ASP A 203 8.73 -32.05 -43.88
CA ASP A 203 9.05 -31.32 -42.66
C ASP A 203 8.38 -29.94 -42.62
N LEU A 204 8.09 -29.45 -41.39
CA LEU A 204 7.60 -28.08 -41.22
C LEU A 204 8.65 -27.03 -41.63
N PRO A 205 8.26 -25.96 -42.37
CA PRO A 205 9.14 -24.85 -42.70
C PRO A 205 9.73 -24.14 -41.46
N LEU A 206 10.94 -23.58 -41.61
CA LEU A 206 11.71 -22.93 -40.53
C LEU A 206 10.93 -21.84 -39.77
N LEU A 207 10.18 -21.00 -40.48
CA LEU A 207 9.36 -19.93 -39.89
C LEU A 207 8.29 -20.47 -38.94
N THR A 208 7.58 -21.55 -39.34
CA THR A 208 6.55 -22.21 -38.52
C THR A 208 7.17 -22.84 -37.28
N ARG A 209 8.36 -23.44 -37.42
CA ARG A 209 9.11 -24.05 -36.31
C ARG A 209 9.54 -23.03 -35.27
N ILE A 210 10.01 -21.86 -35.70
CA ILE A 210 10.36 -20.75 -34.81
C ILE A 210 9.12 -20.23 -34.08
N ILE A 211 8.00 -20.03 -34.77
CA ILE A 211 6.74 -19.57 -34.13
C ILE A 211 6.27 -20.58 -33.07
N VAL A 212 6.28 -21.88 -33.39
CA VAL A 212 5.92 -22.95 -32.45
C VAL A 212 6.91 -23.03 -31.29
N ALA A 213 8.20 -22.74 -31.48
CA ALA A 213 9.17 -22.70 -30.40
C ALA A 213 9.02 -21.45 -29.50
N SER A 214 8.75 -20.28 -30.10
CA SER A 214 8.58 -19.00 -29.39
C SER A 214 7.27 -18.94 -28.59
N PHE A 215 6.18 -19.41 -29.18
CA PHE A 215 4.89 -19.59 -28.50
C PHE A 215 4.77 -20.94 -27.81
N GLY A 216 5.83 -21.77 -27.85
CA GLY A 216 5.82 -23.15 -27.39
C GLY A 216 5.27 -23.22 -25.98
N VAL A 217 4.12 -23.87 -25.73
CA VAL A 217 3.87 -25.31 -25.87
C VAL A 217 4.89 -26.18 -25.10
N THR A 218 5.96 -25.58 -24.60
CA THR A 218 6.97 -26.15 -23.70
C THR A 218 6.59 -25.97 -22.22
N TYR A 219 5.41 -25.44 -21.88
CA TYR A 219 4.90 -25.64 -20.51
C TYR A 219 4.33 -27.04 -20.30
N TYR A 220 3.86 -27.72 -21.36
CA TYR A 220 3.32 -29.07 -21.27
C TYR A 220 3.62 -29.91 -22.54
N MET A 221 4.90 -30.11 -22.89
CA MET A 221 5.26 -31.54 -22.93
C MET A 221 4.86 -32.02 -21.54
N LYS A 222 4.08 -33.09 -21.42
CA LYS A 222 4.75 -34.37 -21.20
C LYS A 222 5.93 -34.37 -20.19
N LEU A 223 5.97 -33.42 -19.27
CA LEU A 223 6.65 -33.45 -17.99
C LEU A 223 5.68 -34.09 -16.97
N LEU A 224 4.41 -34.33 -17.34
CA LEU A 224 3.38 -34.95 -16.48
C LEU A 224 2.38 -35.93 -17.16
N ALA A 225 2.44 -36.23 -18.47
CA ALA A 225 1.61 -37.29 -19.09
C ALA A 225 2.20 -37.82 -20.40
#